data_AF-A0A524NK94-F1
#
_entry.id   AF-A0A524NK94-F1
#
_cell.length_a   1.000
_cell.length_b   1.000
_cell.length_c   1.000
_cell.angle_alpha   90.00
_cell.angle_beta   90.00
_cell.angle_gamma   90.00
#
_symmetry.space_group_name_H-M   'P 1'
#
loop_
_entity.id
_entity.type
_entity.pdbx_description
1 polymer ?
#
loop_
_entity_poly.entity_id
_entity_poly.type
_entity_poly.pdbx_seq_one_letter_code
_entity_poly.pdbx_strand_id
1 'polypeptide(L)'
;MTHARAEMQPAPGHKCPQCGSDCCYRFGKNGRFLSCTGYDVPPAAVEPEGHDGVYLLYKAKGKARPKIIPKDGADKLGWKSLTKKDQAAFQQLSDAMPERCKYAAPIDAEGDPILPKVTDIVCPIDGEQMQLRTGRFGPFLSSPNYPDVKFVLNLDPRKGFIKLPKTPPIPLEKQECPKCKAPLYLRDGKRGLWLGCSTFPKCRARPSMKDFDPKRKEALQKAWDKHQADNPAPEIRTRDGRLLTDEDKYVPQIIGEVEQGG
;
A
#
# COMPACT_ATOMS: atom_id res chain seq x y z
N MET A 1 -8.03 -7.94 27.70
CA MET A 1 -8.90 -7.97 26.50
C MET A 1 -8.70 -9.31 25.83
N THR A 2 -9.58 -10.27 26.12
CA THR A 2 -9.69 -11.51 25.35
C THR A 2 -9.89 -11.12 23.90
N HIS A 3 -8.97 -11.52 23.02
CA HIS A 3 -9.17 -11.36 21.59
C HIS A 3 -10.47 -12.08 21.26
N ALA A 4 -11.51 -11.33 20.89
CA ALA A 4 -12.74 -11.90 20.39
C ALA A 4 -12.34 -12.96 19.37
N ARG A 5 -12.73 -14.21 19.62
CA ARG A 5 -12.47 -15.31 18.68
C ARG A 5 -12.96 -14.81 17.34
N ALA A 6 -12.07 -14.80 16.35
CA ALA A 6 -12.43 -14.45 15.00
C ALA A 6 -13.41 -15.51 14.52
N GLU A 7 -14.71 -15.26 14.69
CA GLU A 7 -15.75 -16.13 14.17
C GLU A 7 -15.59 -16.16 12.65
N MET A 8 -15.43 -17.38 12.14
CA MET A 8 -15.35 -17.65 10.71
C MET A 8 -16.72 -18.18 10.30
N GLN A 9 -17.45 -17.39 9.52
CA GLN A 9 -18.72 -17.82 8.95
C GLN A 9 -18.46 -18.28 7.51
N PRO A 10 -18.95 -19.44 7.08
CA PRO A 10 -18.89 -19.83 5.67
C PRO A 10 -19.53 -18.75 4.79
N ALA A 11 -18.98 -18.51 3.61
CA ALA A 11 -19.55 -17.61 2.61
C ALA A 11 -19.99 -18.44 1.40
N PRO A 12 -21.19 -19.06 1.43
CA PRO A 12 -21.65 -19.93 0.35
C PRO A 12 -21.71 -19.17 -0.97
N GLY A 13 -21.25 -19.80 -2.06
CA GLY A 13 -21.25 -19.19 -3.40
C GLY A 13 -19.99 -18.38 -3.73
N HIS A 14 -19.15 -18.04 -2.74
CA HIS A 14 -17.91 -17.30 -3.01
C HIS A 14 -16.70 -18.22 -3.09
N LYS A 15 -16.07 -18.27 -4.27
CA LYS A 15 -14.77 -18.91 -4.49
C LYS A 15 -13.66 -17.87 -4.48
N CYS A 16 -12.49 -18.27 -4.01
CA CYS A 16 -11.29 -17.43 -4.05
C CYS A 16 -10.81 -17.29 -5.50
N PRO A 17 -10.63 -16.06 -6.02
CA PRO A 17 -10.13 -15.85 -7.39
C PRO A 17 -8.67 -16.29 -7.56
N GLN A 18 -7.87 -16.32 -6.48
CA GLN A 18 -6.45 -16.67 -6.55
C GLN A 18 -6.16 -18.18 -6.49
N CYS A 19 -7.04 -18.99 -5.89
CA CYS A 19 -6.76 -20.42 -5.69
C CYS A 19 -7.97 -21.34 -5.81
N GLY A 20 -9.16 -20.81 -6.09
CA GLY A 20 -10.39 -21.58 -6.27
C GLY A 20 -10.99 -22.20 -4.99
N SER A 21 -10.32 -22.08 -3.84
CA SER A 21 -10.85 -22.57 -2.55
C SER A 21 -12.08 -21.77 -2.12
N ASP A 22 -12.88 -22.33 -1.20
CA ASP A 22 -14.02 -21.61 -0.62
C ASP A 22 -13.59 -20.37 0.16
N CYS A 23 -14.46 -19.37 0.20
CA CYS A 23 -14.28 -18.19 1.03
C CYS A 23 -15.13 -18.27 2.31
N CYS A 24 -14.71 -17.47 3.29
CA CYS A 24 -15.39 -17.31 4.56
C CYS A 24 -15.41 -15.83 4.96
N TYR A 25 -16.45 -15.43 5.67
CA TYR A 25 -16.52 -14.14 6.31
C TYR A 25 -15.75 -14.16 7.62
N ARG A 26 -14.88 -13.16 7.82
CA ARG A 26 -14.12 -12.94 9.05
C ARG A 26 -14.34 -11.52 9.54
N PHE A 27 -14.21 -11.30 10.84
CA PHE A 27 -14.34 -9.98 11.45
C PHE A 27 -12.97 -9.39 11.79
N GLY A 28 -12.72 -8.17 11.31
CA GLY A 28 -11.55 -7.36 11.61
C GLY A 28 -11.91 -6.05 12.31
N LYS A 29 -10.92 -5.18 12.51
CA LYS A 29 -11.11 -3.86 13.15
C LYS A 29 -12.09 -2.95 12.40
N ASN A 30 -12.16 -3.12 11.08
CA ASN A 30 -12.94 -2.27 10.18
C ASN A 30 -14.26 -2.94 9.75
N GLY A 31 -14.65 -4.04 10.39
CA GLY A 31 -15.87 -4.78 10.06
C GLY A 31 -15.62 -6.17 9.47
N ARG A 32 -16.69 -6.75 8.89
CA ARG A 32 -16.69 -8.06 8.23
C ARG A 32 -16.05 -7.96 6.85
N PHE A 33 -15.28 -8.97 6.45
CA PHE A 33 -14.65 -9.06 5.13
C PHE A 33 -14.61 -10.51 4.65
N LEU A 34 -14.45 -10.69 3.34
CA LEU A 34 -14.34 -12.00 2.72
C LEU A 34 -12.86 -12.44 2.71
N SER A 35 -12.58 -13.66 3.16
CA SER A 35 -11.24 -14.24 3.24
C SER A 35 -11.23 -15.63 2.65
N CYS A 36 -10.16 -15.99 1.94
CA CYS A 36 -9.97 -17.37 1.50
C CYS A 36 -9.80 -18.33 2.69
N THR A 37 -10.42 -19.51 2.65
CA THR A 37 -10.23 -20.59 3.62
C THR A 37 -8.81 -21.16 3.58
N GLY A 38 -8.16 -21.18 2.41
CA GLY A 38 -6.75 -21.56 2.23
C GLY A 38 -5.74 -20.61 2.89
N TYR A 39 -6.20 -19.52 3.53
CA TYR A 39 -5.36 -18.72 4.42
C TYR A 39 -4.92 -19.52 5.66
N ASP A 40 -5.80 -20.37 6.20
CA ASP A 40 -5.52 -21.18 7.38
C ASP A 40 -5.05 -22.57 6.97
N VAL A 41 -3.75 -22.66 6.66
CA VAL A 41 -3.10 -23.94 6.35
C VAL A 41 -3.06 -24.79 7.62
N PRO A 42 -3.67 -26.01 7.61
CA PRO A 42 -3.71 -26.86 8.78
C PRO A 42 -2.30 -27.31 9.18
N PRO A 43 -1.97 -27.32 10.49
CA PRO A 43 -0.67 -27.79 10.94
C PRO A 43 -0.53 -29.31 10.76
N ALA A 44 0.70 -29.77 10.53
CA ALA A 44 1.01 -31.19 10.47
C ALA A 44 1.33 -31.74 11.87
N ALA A 45 0.80 -32.91 12.20
CA ALA A 45 1.18 -33.61 13.43
C ALA A 45 2.58 -34.23 13.27
N VAL A 46 3.46 -33.97 14.22
CA VAL A 46 4.84 -34.48 14.25
C VAL A 46 5.22 -34.93 15.67
N GLU A 47 6.13 -35.90 15.75
CA GLU A 47 6.66 -36.43 17.01
C GLU A 47 8.18 -36.24 16.99
N PRO A 48 8.73 -35.22 17.69
CA PRO A 48 10.17 -34.97 17.72
C PRO A 48 10.92 -35.98 18.58
N GLU A 49 12.10 -36.41 18.15
CA GLU A 49 12.95 -37.31 18.93
C GLU A 49 13.41 -36.60 20.22
N GLY A 50 13.17 -37.23 21.38
CA GLY A 50 13.52 -36.69 22.69
C GLY A 50 12.44 -35.80 23.35
N HIS A 51 11.25 -35.75 22.78
CA HIS A 51 10.09 -35.05 23.35
C HIS A 51 8.84 -35.93 23.31
N ASP A 52 8.28 -36.23 24.48
CA ASP A 52 7.08 -37.07 24.58
C ASP A 52 5.82 -36.29 24.19
N GLY A 53 5.09 -36.81 23.20
CA GLY A 53 3.77 -36.32 22.80
C GLY A 53 3.70 -35.81 21.35
N VAL A 54 2.47 -35.50 20.92
CA VAL A 54 2.19 -35.02 19.57
C VAL A 54 2.35 -33.50 19.51
N TYR A 55 3.16 -33.05 18.56
CA TYR A 55 3.37 -31.63 18.28
C TYR A 55 2.71 -31.25 16.96
N LEU A 56 2.31 -29.99 16.86
CA LEU A 56 1.74 -29.37 15.67
C LEU A 56 2.79 -28.47 15.02
N LEU A 57 3.23 -28.86 13.82
CA LEU A 57 4.14 -28.12 12.98
C LEU A 57 3.35 -27.19 12.04
N TYR A 58 3.66 -25.90 12.11
CA TYR A 58 3.03 -24.87 11.30
C TYR A 58 3.96 -24.42 10.16
N LYS A 59 3.37 -24.17 8.98
CA LYS A 59 4.07 -23.63 7.80
C LYS A 59 4.83 -22.34 8.13
N ALA A 60 6.14 -22.36 7.85
CA ALA A 60 7.04 -21.23 7.95
C ALA A 60 6.60 -20.02 7.10
N LYS A 61 7.06 -18.82 7.46
CA LYS A 61 6.86 -17.59 6.67
C LYS A 61 8.19 -17.21 6.01
N GLY A 62 8.31 -17.43 4.70
CA GLY A 62 9.55 -17.12 3.96
C GLY A 62 10.75 -17.89 4.53
N LYS A 63 11.85 -17.20 4.84
CA LYS A 63 13.08 -17.79 5.39
C LYS A 63 13.04 -18.10 6.89
N ALA A 64 11.89 -17.94 7.54
CA ALA A 64 11.74 -18.24 8.95
C ALA A 64 11.70 -19.75 9.22
N ARG A 65 12.03 -20.15 10.44
CA ARG A 65 11.91 -21.55 10.89
C ARG A 65 10.44 -21.88 11.18
N PRO A 66 9.98 -23.12 10.93
CA PRO A 66 8.62 -23.52 11.24
C PRO A 66 8.36 -23.46 12.75
N LYS A 67 7.11 -23.11 13.11
CA LYS A 67 6.68 -23.05 14.51
C LYS A 67 6.18 -24.43 14.91
N ILE A 68 6.58 -24.89 16.09
CA ILE A 68 6.17 -26.20 16.64
C ILE A 68 5.56 -25.94 18.01
N ILE A 69 4.35 -26.45 18.22
CA ILE A 69 3.59 -26.27 19.46
C ILE A 69 3.06 -27.64 19.88
N PRO A 70 3.19 -28.07 21.14
CA PRO A 70 2.56 -29.30 21.61
C PRO A 70 1.04 -29.20 21.42
N LYS A 71 0.39 -30.30 21.07
CA LYS A 71 -1.08 -30.33 20.85
C LYS A 71 -1.86 -29.90 22.10
N ASP A 72 -1.33 -30.26 23.28
CA ASP A 72 -1.97 -30.06 24.59
C ASP A 72 -1.37 -28.90 25.39
N GLY A 73 -0.47 -28.10 24.79
CA GLY A 73 0.21 -26.99 25.48
C GLY A 73 0.37 -25.74 24.62
N ALA A 74 0.60 -24.59 25.27
CA ALA A 74 0.77 -23.31 24.57
C ALA A 74 2.24 -22.98 24.25
N ASP A 75 3.18 -23.58 24.97
CA ASP A 75 4.59 -23.22 24.90
C ASP A 75 5.25 -23.81 23.66
N LYS A 76 5.74 -22.92 22.80
CA LYS A 76 6.44 -23.30 21.57
C LYS A 76 7.70 -24.09 21.88
N LEU A 77 7.90 -25.17 21.15
CA LEU A 77 9.17 -25.90 21.21
C LEU A 77 10.26 -25.08 20.52
N GLY A 78 11.40 -24.93 21.20
CA GLY A 78 12.52 -24.18 20.67
C GLY A 78 13.21 -24.94 19.54
N TRP A 79 13.41 -24.32 18.38
CA TRP A 79 14.06 -25.00 17.24
C TRP A 79 15.43 -25.61 17.58
N LYS A 80 16.17 -25.02 18.52
CA LYS A 80 17.49 -25.50 18.95
C LYS A 80 17.44 -26.73 19.87
N SER A 81 16.30 -27.06 20.48
CA SER A 81 16.17 -28.25 21.33
C SER A 81 15.97 -29.52 20.52
N LEU A 82 15.67 -29.40 19.23
CA LEU A 82 15.46 -30.52 18.31
C LEU A 82 16.78 -31.12 17.82
N THR A 83 16.74 -32.41 17.51
CA THR A 83 17.85 -33.09 16.82
C THR A 83 18.04 -32.49 15.42
N LYS A 84 19.26 -32.59 14.87
CA LYS A 84 19.53 -32.10 13.50
C LYS A 84 18.70 -32.84 12.45
N LYS A 85 18.38 -34.10 12.71
CA LYS A 85 17.53 -34.96 11.86
C LYS A 85 16.10 -34.42 11.83
N ASP A 86 15.52 -34.13 13.00
CA ASP A 86 14.19 -33.54 13.10
C ASP A 86 14.13 -32.15 12.49
N GLN A 87 15.15 -31.32 12.72
CA GLN A 87 15.22 -30.00 12.08
C GLN A 87 15.16 -30.09 10.55
N ALA A 88 15.89 -31.04 9.95
CA ALA A 88 15.86 -31.26 8.50
C ALA A 88 14.51 -31.81 8.03
N ALA A 89 13.96 -32.82 8.72
CA ALA A 89 12.68 -33.43 8.40
C ALA A 89 11.52 -32.42 8.52
N PHE A 90 11.52 -31.61 9.58
CA PHE A 90 10.51 -30.59 9.83
C PHE A 90 10.62 -29.41 8.87
N GLN A 91 11.83 -29.06 8.45
CA GLN A 91 12.01 -28.07 7.40
C GLN A 91 11.44 -28.57 6.07
N GLN A 92 11.78 -29.80 5.66
CA GLN A 92 11.23 -30.42 4.45
C GLN A 92 9.71 -30.55 4.49
N LEU A 93 9.15 -30.98 5.63
CA LEU A 93 7.71 -31.06 5.83
C LEU A 93 7.06 -29.68 5.71
N SER A 94 7.66 -28.66 6.31
CA SER A 94 7.18 -27.28 6.17
C SER A 94 7.25 -26.80 4.73
N ASP A 95 8.32 -27.11 4.01
CA ASP A 95 8.50 -26.69 2.62
C ASP A 95 7.48 -27.36 1.69
N ALA A 96 7.09 -28.61 1.95
CA ALA A 96 6.06 -29.34 1.22
C ALA A 96 4.61 -28.88 1.51
N MET A 97 4.35 -28.21 2.64
CA MET A 97 3.02 -27.69 2.96
C MET A 97 2.63 -26.53 2.02
N PRO A 98 1.34 -26.41 1.65
CA PRO A 98 0.87 -25.37 0.75
C PRO A 98 1.11 -23.97 1.31
N GLU A 99 1.39 -23.03 0.41
CA GLU A 99 1.49 -21.61 0.78
C GLU A 99 0.12 -21.06 1.17
N ARG A 100 0.11 -20.19 2.17
CA ARG A 100 -1.13 -19.54 2.63
C ARG A 100 -1.66 -18.59 1.55
N CYS A 101 -2.89 -18.80 1.12
CA CYS A 101 -3.58 -17.84 0.27
C CYS A 101 -3.87 -16.56 1.06
N LYS A 102 -3.40 -15.40 0.58
CA LYS A 102 -3.55 -14.11 1.26
C LYS A 102 -4.75 -13.29 0.76
N TYR A 103 -5.58 -13.90 -0.08
CA TYR A 103 -6.75 -13.23 -0.62
C TYR A 103 -7.70 -12.77 0.49
N ALA A 104 -7.98 -11.48 0.47
CA ALA A 104 -8.99 -10.85 1.30
C ALA A 104 -9.63 -9.71 0.50
N ALA A 105 -10.95 -9.60 0.56
CA ALA A 105 -11.70 -8.55 -0.10
C ALA A 105 -12.68 -7.88 0.88
N PRO A 106 -12.82 -6.54 0.81
CA PRO A 106 -13.95 -5.87 1.45
C PRO A 106 -15.26 -6.35 0.82
N ILE A 107 -16.34 -6.30 1.58
CA ILE A 107 -17.67 -6.72 1.13
C ILE A 107 -18.66 -5.57 1.20
N ASP A 108 -19.71 -5.62 0.39
CA ASP A 108 -20.85 -4.72 0.46
C ASP A 108 -21.86 -5.16 1.54
N ALA A 109 -23.06 -4.56 1.52
CA ALA A 109 -24.10 -4.85 2.51
C ALA A 109 -24.71 -6.25 2.32
N GLU A 110 -24.77 -6.70 1.08
CA GLU A 110 -25.28 -7.98 0.62
C GLU A 110 -24.30 -9.13 0.93
N GLY A 111 -23.01 -8.81 1.05
CA GLY A 111 -21.93 -9.75 1.36
C GLY A 111 -21.03 -10.06 0.17
N ASP A 112 -21.30 -9.45 -0.99
CA ASP A 112 -20.52 -9.63 -2.20
C ASP A 112 -19.19 -8.85 -2.11
N PRO A 113 -18.10 -9.39 -2.69
CA PRO A 113 -16.80 -8.73 -2.67
C PRO A 113 -16.81 -7.43 -3.50
N ILE A 114 -16.40 -6.33 -2.88
CA ILE A 114 -16.23 -5.05 -3.59
C ILE A 114 -14.94 -5.11 -4.40
N LEU A 115 -15.09 -5.19 -5.72
CA LEU A 115 -13.96 -5.25 -6.64
C LEU A 115 -13.27 -3.88 -6.80
N PRO A 116 -11.95 -3.86 -7.06
CA PRO A 116 -11.25 -2.63 -7.42
C PRO A 116 -11.83 -2.03 -8.70
N LYS A 117 -12.15 -0.74 -8.66
CA LYS A 117 -12.68 0.01 -9.82
C LYS A 117 -11.53 0.43 -10.73
N VAL A 118 -11.51 -0.04 -11.98
CA VAL A 118 -10.50 0.37 -12.97
C VAL A 118 -10.90 1.66 -13.63
N THR A 119 -9.93 2.53 -13.86
CA THR A 119 -10.15 3.80 -14.56
C THR A 119 -9.54 3.80 -15.97
N ASP A 120 -9.94 4.79 -16.74
CA ASP A 120 -9.39 5.10 -18.06
C ASP A 120 -7.99 5.74 -18.03
N ILE A 121 -7.41 5.97 -16.85
CA ILE A 121 -6.09 6.56 -16.72
C ILE A 121 -5.03 5.46 -16.74
N VAL A 122 -4.00 5.66 -17.58
CA VAL A 122 -2.84 4.77 -17.63
C VAL A 122 -1.74 5.29 -16.72
N CYS A 123 -1.05 4.36 -16.08
CA CYS A 123 0.09 4.69 -15.24
C CYS A 123 1.32 5.02 -16.12
N PRO A 124 2.05 6.10 -15.83
CA PRO A 124 3.20 6.53 -16.64
C PRO A 124 4.43 5.63 -16.52
N ILE A 125 4.46 4.70 -15.55
CA ILE A 125 5.64 3.84 -15.29
C ILE A 125 5.49 2.48 -15.98
N ASP A 126 4.35 1.82 -15.83
CA ASP A 126 4.08 0.48 -16.36
C ASP A 126 3.06 0.46 -17.51
N GLY A 127 2.37 1.57 -17.79
CA GLY A 127 1.35 1.65 -18.84
C GLY A 127 0.00 1.01 -18.49
N GLU A 128 -0.11 0.40 -17.30
CA GLU A 128 -1.31 -0.32 -16.88
C GLU A 128 -2.44 0.63 -16.44
N GLN A 129 -3.68 0.14 -16.51
CA GLN A 129 -4.84 0.93 -16.10
C GLN A 129 -4.89 1.11 -14.58
N MET A 130 -4.96 2.35 -14.13
CA MET A 130 -4.94 2.65 -12.70
C MET A 130 -6.28 2.31 -12.03
N GLN A 131 -6.20 1.79 -10.81
CA GLN A 131 -7.34 1.45 -9.96
C GLN A 131 -7.67 2.59 -9.01
N LEU A 132 -8.96 2.90 -8.86
CA LEU A 132 -9.48 3.86 -7.90
C LEU A 132 -9.54 3.25 -6.49
N ARG A 133 -8.85 3.90 -5.56
CA ARG A 133 -8.78 3.52 -4.14
C ARG A 133 -9.11 4.72 -3.27
N THR A 134 -9.60 4.44 -2.06
CA THR A 134 -9.91 5.47 -1.07
C THR A 134 -8.96 5.35 0.12
N GLY A 135 -8.26 6.44 0.44
CA GLY A 135 -7.38 6.52 1.59
C GLY A 135 -7.77 7.63 2.55
N ARG A 136 -6.96 7.83 3.60
CA ARG A 136 -7.18 8.87 4.61
C ARG A 136 -7.20 10.30 4.07
N PHE A 137 -6.58 10.53 2.91
CA PHE A 137 -6.47 11.86 2.28
C PHE A 137 -7.48 12.06 1.14
N GLY A 138 -8.39 11.10 0.93
CA GLY A 138 -9.34 11.10 -0.15
C GLY A 138 -9.07 10.01 -1.20
N PRO A 139 -9.80 10.05 -2.32
CA PRO A 139 -9.64 9.11 -3.42
C PRO A 139 -8.33 9.36 -4.18
N PHE A 140 -7.71 8.28 -4.63
CA PHE A 140 -6.49 8.28 -5.43
C PHE A 140 -6.49 7.11 -6.41
N LEU A 141 -5.71 7.25 -7.47
CA LEU A 141 -5.45 6.19 -8.43
C LEU A 141 -4.08 5.56 -8.14
N SER A 142 -4.01 4.24 -8.20
CA SER A 142 -2.76 3.48 -8.08
C SER A 142 -2.67 2.41 -9.16
N SER A 143 -1.45 2.07 -9.58
CA SER A 143 -1.24 0.91 -10.44
C SER A 143 -1.75 -0.39 -9.78
N PRO A 144 -2.26 -1.36 -10.56
CA PRO A 144 -2.53 -2.72 -10.09
C PRO A 144 -1.28 -3.44 -9.56
N ASN A 145 -0.09 -3.10 -10.07
CA ASN A 145 1.19 -3.74 -9.75
C ASN A 145 1.85 -3.22 -8.46
N TYR A 146 1.05 -2.73 -7.50
CA TYR A 146 1.56 -2.40 -6.18
C TYR A 146 1.94 -3.69 -5.42
N PRO A 147 3.10 -3.80 -4.77
CA PRO A 147 3.99 -2.72 -4.28
C PRO A 147 5.19 -2.40 -5.18
N ASP A 148 5.32 -3.04 -6.33
CA ASP A 148 6.47 -2.88 -7.24
C ASP A 148 6.44 -1.51 -7.91
N VAL A 149 5.25 -1.08 -8.35
CA VAL A 149 5.00 0.27 -8.87
C VAL A 149 4.29 1.11 -7.81
N LYS A 150 4.99 2.12 -7.27
CA LYS A 150 4.50 2.98 -6.17
C LYS A 150 3.95 4.33 -6.63
N PHE A 151 3.72 4.49 -7.93
CA PHE A 151 3.13 5.72 -8.45
C PHE A 151 1.67 5.87 -7.99
N VAL A 152 1.35 7.06 -7.49
CA VAL A 152 0.01 7.39 -6.99
C VAL A 152 -0.40 8.74 -7.56
N LEU A 153 -1.60 8.77 -8.12
CA LEU A 153 -2.20 9.99 -8.67
C LEU A 153 -3.40 10.39 -7.80
N ASN A 154 -3.33 11.56 -7.18
CA ASN A 154 -4.37 12.00 -6.25
C ASN A 154 -5.56 12.59 -7.01
N LEU A 155 -6.77 12.38 -6.49
CA LEU A 155 -7.97 13.02 -7.01
C LEU A 155 -8.46 14.11 -6.05
N ASP A 156 -9.28 15.03 -6.54
CA ASP A 156 -9.96 15.98 -5.68
C ASP A 156 -11.06 15.28 -4.84
N PRO A 157 -11.03 15.38 -3.50
CA PRO A 157 -12.01 14.67 -2.67
C PRO A 157 -13.47 15.09 -2.87
N ARG A 158 -13.72 16.29 -3.41
CA ARG A 158 -15.09 16.80 -3.59
C ARG A 158 -15.58 16.61 -5.02
N LYS A 159 -14.71 16.90 -6.00
CA LYS A 159 -15.10 16.94 -7.41
C LYS A 159 -14.58 15.76 -8.24
N GLY A 160 -13.67 14.95 -7.70
CA GLY A 160 -13.16 13.76 -8.38
C GLY A 160 -12.18 14.02 -9.54
N PHE A 161 -11.82 15.27 -9.82
CA PHE A 161 -10.86 15.57 -10.90
C PHE A 161 -9.43 15.19 -10.52
N ILE A 162 -8.62 14.85 -11.52
CA ILE A 162 -7.22 14.51 -11.36
C ILE A 162 -6.40 15.72 -10.90
N LYS A 163 -5.59 15.53 -9.86
CA LYS A 163 -4.56 16.48 -9.45
C LYS A 163 -3.23 16.01 -10.00
N LEU A 164 -2.73 16.71 -11.01
CA LEU A 164 -1.45 16.35 -11.61
C LEU A 164 -0.32 16.49 -10.58
N PRO A 165 0.66 15.58 -10.61
CA PRO A 165 1.84 15.68 -9.77
C PRO A 165 2.64 16.92 -10.16
N LYS A 166 3.08 17.65 -9.13
CA LYS A 166 3.94 18.83 -9.30
C LYS A 166 5.37 18.49 -8.96
N THR A 167 6.30 19.26 -9.51
CA THR A 167 7.71 19.19 -9.15
C THR A 167 7.87 19.33 -7.62
N PRO A 168 8.69 18.48 -6.98
CA PRO A 168 8.87 18.54 -5.54
C PRO A 168 9.48 19.89 -5.11
N PRO A 169 9.22 20.32 -3.86
CA PRO A 169 9.78 21.57 -3.34
C PRO A 169 11.28 21.44 -3.06
N ILE A 170 12.03 22.54 -3.22
CA ILE A 170 13.48 22.57 -2.96
C ILE A 170 13.75 23.02 -1.53
N PRO A 171 14.50 22.26 -0.70
CA PRO A 171 14.92 22.69 0.63
C PRO A 171 15.87 23.88 0.54
N LEU A 172 15.60 24.92 1.34
CA LEU A 172 16.46 26.07 1.53
C LEU A 172 17.04 26.03 2.94
N GLU A 173 18.10 25.23 3.12
CA GLU A 173 18.75 25.01 4.41
C GLU A 173 19.26 26.32 5.05
N LYS A 174 19.65 27.30 4.22
CA LYS A 174 20.16 28.61 4.67
C LYS A 174 19.07 29.58 5.13
N GLN A 175 17.79 29.20 5.12
CA GLN A 175 16.68 30.08 5.47
C GLN A 175 15.78 29.43 6.51
N GLU A 176 15.71 30.07 7.66
CA GLU A 176 14.90 29.62 8.79
C GLU A 176 13.53 30.30 8.79
N CYS A 177 12.54 29.56 9.26
CA CYS A 177 11.19 30.08 9.45
C CYS A 177 11.13 31.06 10.62
N PRO A 178 10.56 32.27 10.46
CA PRO A 178 10.48 33.26 11.53
C PRO A 178 9.61 32.82 12.72
N LYS A 179 8.74 31.82 12.54
CA LYS A 179 7.84 31.32 13.61
C LYS A 179 8.39 30.14 14.39
N CYS A 180 9.14 29.25 13.75
CA CYS A 180 9.55 27.98 14.37
C CYS A 180 11.02 27.60 14.12
N LYS A 181 11.78 28.46 13.44
CA LYS A 181 13.20 28.28 13.10
C LYS A 181 13.55 27.05 12.24
N ALA A 182 12.55 26.27 11.85
CA ALA A 182 12.73 25.16 10.91
C ALA A 182 13.11 25.66 9.49
N PRO A 183 13.79 24.84 8.67
CA PRO A 183 14.18 25.25 7.32
C PRO A 183 12.97 25.54 6.44
N LEU A 184 13.15 26.43 5.47
CA LEU A 184 12.13 26.78 4.47
C LEU A 184 12.27 25.93 3.21
N TYR A 185 11.17 25.76 2.49
CA TYR A 185 11.09 25.14 1.17
C TYR A 185 10.70 26.18 0.13
N LEU A 186 11.38 26.16 -1.02
CA LEU A 186 10.96 26.86 -2.24
C LEU A 186 9.90 26.03 -2.97
N ARG A 187 8.77 26.66 -3.28
CA ARG A 187 7.61 26.03 -3.93
C ARG A 187 7.15 26.85 -5.12
N ASP A 188 6.55 26.19 -6.10
CA ASP A 188 5.81 26.85 -7.17
C ASP A 188 4.40 27.24 -6.72
N GLY A 189 3.85 28.25 -7.38
CA GLY A 189 2.48 28.68 -7.18
C GLY A 189 2.00 29.53 -8.35
N LYS A 190 0.70 29.84 -8.38
CA LYS A 190 0.10 30.63 -9.46
C LYS A 190 0.70 32.04 -9.63
N ARG A 191 1.30 32.59 -8.58
CA ARG A 191 1.91 33.94 -8.56
C ARG A 191 3.45 33.88 -8.65
N GLY A 192 3.99 32.74 -9.07
CA GLY A 192 5.43 32.46 -9.07
C GLY A 192 5.89 31.74 -7.82
N LEU A 193 7.22 31.69 -7.65
CA LEU A 193 7.87 31.01 -6.54
C LEU A 193 7.50 31.64 -5.19
N TRP A 194 7.45 30.84 -4.13
CA TRP A 194 7.20 31.29 -2.76
C TRP A 194 7.84 30.37 -1.72
N LEU A 195 7.96 30.88 -0.49
CA LEU A 195 8.57 30.16 0.64
C LEU A 195 7.53 29.55 1.57
N GLY A 196 7.66 28.27 1.85
CA GLY A 196 6.83 27.55 2.81
C GLY A 196 7.65 26.87 3.90
N CYS A 197 7.17 26.86 5.13
CA CYS A 197 7.84 26.16 6.22
C CYS A 197 7.89 24.63 6.01
N SER A 198 9.01 24.00 6.38
CA SER A 198 9.18 22.54 6.31
C SER A 198 8.25 21.75 7.22
N THR A 199 7.89 22.32 8.38
CA THR A 199 7.00 21.69 9.37
C THR A 199 5.51 21.84 9.06
N PHE A 200 5.13 22.12 7.82
CA PHE A 200 3.73 22.07 7.40
C PHE A 200 3.16 20.65 7.60
N PRO A 201 1.94 20.46 8.16
CA PRO A 201 0.89 21.45 8.42
C PRO A 201 0.95 22.15 9.78
N LYS A 202 1.91 21.79 10.67
CA LYS A 202 2.04 22.33 12.03
C LYS A 202 2.44 23.80 12.03
N CYS A 203 3.36 24.19 11.15
CA CYS A 203 3.70 25.59 10.90
C CYS A 203 3.24 26.01 9.51
N ARG A 204 2.33 26.98 9.44
CA ARG A 204 1.78 27.55 8.18
C ARG A 204 2.41 28.90 7.82
N ALA A 205 3.61 29.19 8.33
CA ALA A 205 4.32 30.42 7.99
C ALA A 205 4.62 30.47 6.48
N ARG A 206 4.38 31.63 5.87
CA ARG A 206 4.69 31.94 4.48
C ARG A 206 5.48 33.25 4.41
N PRO A 207 6.81 33.19 4.65
CA PRO A 207 7.65 34.37 4.57
C PRO A 207 7.58 35.02 3.19
N SER A 208 7.59 36.34 3.17
CA SER A 208 7.60 37.12 1.93
C SER A 208 8.96 37.00 1.27
N MET A 209 8.98 36.90 -0.07
CA MET A 209 10.23 37.01 -0.84
C MET A 209 10.54 38.44 -1.32
N LYS A 210 9.73 39.43 -0.94
CA LYS A 210 9.89 40.80 -1.42
C LYS A 210 11.24 41.39 -1.05
N ASP A 211 11.73 41.09 0.16
CA ASP A 211 12.94 41.68 0.74
C ASP A 211 14.25 41.04 0.23
N PHE A 212 14.19 40.01 -0.63
CA PHE A 212 15.40 39.44 -1.21
C PHE A 212 15.97 40.32 -2.32
N ASP A 213 17.30 40.41 -2.35
CA ASP A 213 18.04 41.07 -3.42
C ASP A 213 17.66 40.51 -4.80
N PRO A 214 17.63 41.35 -5.85
CA PRO A 214 17.33 40.91 -7.22
C PRO A 214 18.21 39.73 -7.67
N LYS A 215 19.52 39.80 -7.40
CA LYS A 215 20.48 38.71 -7.73
C LYS A 215 20.12 37.38 -7.08
N ARG A 216 19.59 37.44 -5.85
CA ARG A 216 19.21 36.24 -5.11
C ARG A 216 17.92 35.62 -5.64
N LYS A 217 16.95 36.46 -6.04
CA LYS A 217 15.71 36.00 -6.70
C LYS A 217 16.03 35.29 -8.01
N GLU A 218 16.92 35.86 -8.81
CA GLU A 218 17.39 35.25 -10.06
C GLU A 218 18.10 33.92 -9.83
N ALA A 219 18.97 33.84 -8.81
CA ALA A 219 19.64 32.59 -8.45
C ALA A 219 18.65 31.50 -8.01
N LEU A 220 17.61 31.85 -7.24
CA LEU A 220 16.55 30.93 -6.83
C LEU A 220 15.70 30.48 -8.02
N GLN A 221 15.42 31.38 -8.96
CA GLN A 221 14.71 31.04 -10.20
C GLN A 221 15.53 30.05 -11.03
N LYS A 222 16.80 30.33 -11.27
CA LYS A 222 17.69 29.42 -12.00
C LYS A 222 17.84 28.05 -11.32
N ALA A 223 17.90 28.04 -9.99
CA ALA A 223 17.92 26.79 -9.23
C ALA A 223 16.61 26.01 -9.37
N TRP A 224 15.46 26.70 -9.39
CA TRP A 224 14.17 26.09 -9.63
C TRP A 224 14.06 25.52 -11.06
N ASP A 225 14.46 26.28 -12.07
CA ASP A 225 14.39 25.85 -13.47
C ASP A 225 15.25 24.61 -13.71
N LYS A 226 16.47 24.57 -13.12
CA LYS A 226 17.31 23.38 -13.13
C LYS A 226 16.62 22.20 -12.44
N HIS A 227 16.06 22.42 -11.26
CA HIS A 227 15.39 21.35 -10.51
C HIS A 227 14.16 20.78 -11.24
N GLN A 228 13.43 21.64 -11.93
CA GLN A 228 12.29 21.27 -12.77
C GLN A 228 12.73 20.42 -13.97
N ALA A 229 13.87 20.75 -14.59
CA ALA A 229 14.46 19.94 -15.65
C ALA A 229 14.93 18.56 -15.14
N ASP A 230 15.53 18.52 -13.94
CA ASP A 230 15.98 17.28 -13.30
C ASP A 230 14.81 16.39 -12.81
N ASN A 231 13.64 16.98 -12.55
CA ASN A 231 12.45 16.31 -12.00
C ASN A 231 11.21 16.66 -12.84
N PRO A 232 11.12 16.17 -14.08
CA PRO A 232 9.97 16.42 -14.92
C PRO A 232 8.72 15.80 -14.29
N ALA A 233 7.60 16.54 -14.33
CA ALA A 233 6.32 15.98 -13.95
C ALA A 233 5.94 14.87 -14.95
N PRO A 234 5.52 13.68 -14.49
CA PRO A 234 5.12 12.62 -15.41
C PRO A 234 3.88 13.02 -16.20
N GLU A 235 3.91 12.73 -17.49
CA GLU A 235 2.77 12.93 -18.39
C GLU A 235 1.66 11.93 -18.06
N ILE A 236 0.49 12.43 -17.67
CA ILE A 236 -0.67 11.60 -17.39
C ILE A 236 -1.53 11.52 -18.64
N ARG A 237 -1.83 10.30 -19.09
CA ARG A 237 -2.61 10.04 -20.29
C ARG A 237 -3.85 9.19 -19.97
N THR A 238 -4.89 9.35 -20.77
CA THR A 238 -6.00 8.40 -20.80
C THR A 238 -5.62 7.19 -21.67
N ARG A 239 -6.40 6.12 -21.59
CA ARG A 239 -6.28 4.91 -22.43
C ARG A 239 -6.32 5.23 -23.91
N ASP A 240 -7.11 6.25 -24.30
CA ASP A 240 -7.24 6.71 -25.68
C ASP A 240 -6.04 7.56 -26.14
N GLY A 241 -5.04 7.76 -25.29
CA GLY A 241 -3.84 8.53 -25.59
C GLY A 241 -3.99 10.05 -25.39
N ARG A 242 -5.12 10.54 -24.85
CA ARG A 242 -5.29 11.96 -24.54
C ARG A 242 -4.35 12.34 -23.40
N LEU A 243 -3.46 13.31 -23.65
CA LEU A 243 -2.65 13.94 -22.62
C LEU A 243 -3.54 14.86 -21.76
N LEU A 244 -3.43 14.72 -20.44
CA LEU A 244 -4.17 15.55 -19.49
C LEU A 244 -3.34 16.71 -18.98
N THR A 245 -3.96 17.88 -18.93
CA THR A 245 -3.39 19.13 -18.42
C THR A 245 -4.10 19.60 -17.16
N ASP A 246 -3.48 20.50 -16.40
CA ASP A 246 -4.04 21.05 -15.16
C ASP A 246 -5.38 21.80 -15.38
N GLU A 247 -5.65 22.22 -16.62
CA GLU A 247 -6.84 22.99 -17.00
C GLU A 247 -8.05 22.10 -17.29
N ASP A 248 -7.82 20.86 -17.73
CA ASP A 248 -8.86 19.93 -18.17
C ASP A 248 -9.85 19.56 -17.05
N LYS A 249 -9.41 19.63 -15.78
CA LYS A 249 -10.19 19.17 -14.60
C LYS A 249 -10.86 17.81 -14.86
N TYR A 250 -10.11 16.92 -15.50
CA TYR A 250 -10.61 15.65 -15.98
C TYR A 250 -11.03 14.73 -14.83
N VAL A 251 -12.22 14.15 -14.92
CA VAL A 251 -12.73 13.14 -13.98
C VAL A 251 -12.56 11.76 -14.63
N PRO A 252 -11.77 10.86 -14.02
CA PRO A 252 -11.57 9.52 -14.55
C PRO A 252 -12.89 8.77 -14.73
N GLN A 253 -13.03 8.09 -15.87
CA GLN A 253 -14.15 7.21 -16.16
C GLN A 253 -13.83 5.79 -15.70
N ILE A 254 -14.82 5.12 -15.12
CA ILE A 254 -14.68 3.71 -14.71
C ILE A 254 -14.95 2.84 -15.95
N ILE A 255 -13.92 2.14 -16.43
CA ILE A 255 -14.02 1.31 -17.65
C ILE A 255 -14.53 -0.10 -17.33
N GLY A 256 -14.37 -0.56 -16.10
CA GLY A 256 -14.84 -1.87 -15.68
C GLY A 256 -14.43 -2.20 -14.24
N GLU A 257 -15.00 -3.28 -13.73
CA GLU A 257 -14.51 -3.95 -12.53
C GLU A 257 -13.36 -4.87 -12.95
N VAL A 258 -12.24 -4.85 -12.22
CA VAL A 258 -11.20 -5.87 -12.47
C VAL A 258 -11.83 -7.20 -12.10
N GLU A 259 -12.16 -8.05 -13.09
CA GLU A 259 -12.17 -9.49 -12.86
C GLU A 259 -10.76 -9.81 -12.36
N GLN A 260 -10.63 -10.16 -11.08
CA GLN A 260 -9.35 -10.57 -10.50
C GLN A 260 -8.95 -11.87 -11.20
N GLY A 261 -8.26 -11.75 -12.33
CA GLY A 261 -7.85 -12.86 -13.17
C GLY A 261 -6.66 -13.59 -12.57
N GLY A 262 -6.80 -14.93 -12.55
CA GLY A 262 -5.74 -15.91 -12.83
C GLY A 262 -4.70 -16.14 -11.75
#